data_AF-A0A8C5UCN0-F1
#
_entry.id   AF-A0A8C5UCN0-F1
#
_cell.length_a   1.000
_cell.length_b   1.000
_cell.length_c   1.000
_cell.angle_alpha   90.00
_cell.angle_beta   90.00
_cell.angle_gamma   90.00
#
_symmetry.space_group_name_H-M   'P 1'
#
loop_
_entity.id
_entity.type
_entity.pdbx_description
1 polymer ?
#
loop_
_entity_poly.entity_id
_entity_poly.type
_entity_poly.pdbx_seq_one_letter_code
_entity_poly.pdbx_strand_id
1 'polypeptide(L)'
;MKKQGISFNKETYLLAFAICYKLDNLESSKISAKLLEEAQLKGDTLPLRAYCFAIATALKQNDVVQAKFYCSQIMRTENKLYNNLKVLVQLRCGWLEEVIDTLEAAVEVDTPPFVKKTEFSEQVLAAVREKMEENPDLSVKFGNIYTKLQASGRITMCTLEDMLFQIPSTKKATAKLLNQKQLGYQVSNPFRSNLLLG
;
A
#
# COMPACT_ATOMS: atom_id res chain seq x y z
N MET A 1 -2.69 -25.63 -11.51
CA MET A 1 -3.70 -25.15 -10.55
C MET A 1 -5.12 -25.06 -11.16
N LYS A 2 -5.39 -24.36 -12.28
CA LYS A 2 -6.72 -24.38 -12.95
C LYS A 2 -7.22 -25.78 -13.34
N LYS A 3 -6.35 -26.66 -13.86
CA LYS A 3 -6.67 -28.07 -14.18
C LYS A 3 -6.99 -28.95 -12.96
N GLN A 4 -6.80 -28.43 -11.74
CA GLN A 4 -7.04 -29.15 -10.48
C GLN A 4 -8.28 -28.64 -9.73
N GLY A 5 -9.03 -27.66 -10.26
CA GLY A 5 -10.25 -27.15 -9.63
C GLY A 5 -10.03 -26.34 -8.34
N ILE A 6 -8.78 -25.98 -8.02
CA ILE A 6 -8.45 -25.24 -6.79
C ILE A 6 -8.72 -23.75 -7.02
N SER A 7 -9.68 -23.19 -6.28
CA SER A 7 -9.97 -21.76 -6.27
C SER A 7 -8.87 -20.98 -5.54
N PHE A 8 -8.64 -19.75 -5.95
CA PHE A 8 -7.70 -18.87 -5.25
C PHE A 8 -8.38 -18.37 -3.97
N ASN A 9 -7.74 -18.60 -2.83
CA ASN A 9 -8.16 -17.96 -1.59
C ASN A 9 -7.67 -16.50 -1.55
N LYS A 10 -8.13 -15.73 -0.54
CA LYS A 10 -7.82 -14.31 -0.39
C LYS A 10 -6.32 -14.06 -0.25
N GLU A 11 -5.62 -14.93 0.45
CA GLU A 11 -4.17 -14.88 0.68
C GLU A 11 -3.39 -15.12 -0.61
N THR A 12 -3.87 -16.02 -1.47
CA THR A 12 -3.26 -16.33 -2.77
C THR A 12 -3.38 -15.13 -3.70
N TYR A 13 -4.55 -14.49 -3.76
CA TYR A 13 -4.70 -13.23 -4.50
C TYR A 13 -3.75 -12.18 -3.96
N LEU A 14 -3.77 -11.92 -2.65
CA LEU A 14 -2.89 -10.93 -2.03
C LEU A 14 -1.41 -11.16 -2.36
N LEU A 15 -0.94 -12.40 -2.23
CA LEU A 15 0.44 -12.77 -2.54
C LEU A 15 0.77 -12.55 -4.02
N ALA A 16 -0.12 -12.96 -4.93
CA ALA A 16 0.06 -12.77 -6.36
C ALA A 16 0.17 -11.28 -6.74
N PHE A 17 -0.71 -10.42 -6.19
CA PHE A 17 -0.64 -8.98 -6.42
C PHE A 17 0.63 -8.36 -5.83
N ALA A 18 1.05 -8.78 -4.64
CA ALA A 18 2.29 -8.31 -4.01
C ALA A 18 3.54 -8.68 -4.84
N ILE A 19 3.59 -9.91 -5.37
CA ILE A 19 4.68 -10.36 -6.26
C ILE A 19 4.66 -9.52 -7.55
N CYS A 20 3.49 -9.34 -8.17
CA CYS A 20 3.39 -8.58 -9.42
C CYS A 20 3.85 -7.13 -9.25
N TYR A 21 3.49 -6.50 -8.12
CA TYR A 21 3.94 -5.17 -7.74
C TYR A 21 5.46 -5.11 -7.55
N LYS A 22 6.07 -6.13 -6.93
CA LYS A 22 7.51 -6.15 -6.67
C LYS A 22 8.36 -6.41 -7.92
N LEU A 23 7.84 -7.21 -8.86
CA LEU A 23 8.51 -7.50 -10.13
C LEU A 23 8.53 -6.30 -11.10
N ASP A 24 7.56 -5.39 -10.97
CA ASP A 24 7.51 -4.08 -11.62
C ASP A 24 7.83 -4.09 -13.13
N ASN A 25 7.31 -5.08 -13.85
CA ASN A 25 7.48 -5.19 -15.30
C ASN A 25 6.12 -5.31 -16.01
N LEU A 26 6.13 -5.12 -17.33
CA LEU A 26 4.92 -5.09 -18.12
C LEU A 26 4.14 -6.42 -18.05
N GLU A 27 4.85 -7.54 -18.03
CA GLU A 27 4.23 -8.87 -17.95
C GLU A 27 3.58 -9.10 -16.58
N SER A 28 4.23 -8.72 -15.48
CA SER A 28 3.66 -8.84 -14.14
C SER A 28 2.40 -7.97 -13.97
N SER A 29 2.37 -6.77 -14.57
CA SER A 29 1.18 -5.94 -14.57
C SER A 29 0.03 -6.55 -15.37
N LYS A 30 0.29 -7.04 -16.59
CA LYS A 30 -0.72 -7.77 -17.39
C LYS A 30 -1.29 -8.97 -16.64
N ILE A 31 -0.44 -9.71 -15.93
CA ILE A 31 -0.88 -10.84 -15.09
C ILE A 31 -1.79 -10.34 -13.97
N SER A 32 -1.42 -9.26 -13.27
CA SER A 32 -2.23 -8.70 -12.19
C SER A 32 -3.60 -8.20 -12.66
N ALA A 33 -3.66 -7.56 -13.84
CA ALA A 33 -4.92 -7.10 -14.44
C ALA A 33 -5.84 -8.28 -14.79
N LYS A 34 -5.30 -9.29 -15.49
CA LYS A 34 -6.05 -10.53 -15.81
C LYS A 34 -6.53 -11.25 -14.57
N LEU A 35 -5.71 -11.30 -13.52
CA LEU A 35 -6.07 -11.94 -12.27
C LEU A 35 -7.26 -11.23 -11.59
N LEU A 36 -7.29 -9.90 -11.67
CA LEU A 36 -8.40 -9.10 -11.14
C LEU A 36 -9.70 -9.36 -11.93
N GLU A 37 -9.62 -9.33 -13.26
CA GLU A 37 -10.76 -9.60 -14.15
C GLU A 37 -11.33 -11.01 -13.90
N GLU A 38 -10.46 -12.02 -13.80
CA GLU A 38 -10.88 -13.39 -13.52
C GLU A 38 -11.57 -13.53 -12.17
N ALA A 39 -11.07 -12.83 -11.14
CA ALA A 39 -11.68 -12.84 -9.81
C ALA A 39 -13.08 -12.20 -9.86
N GLN A 40 -13.24 -11.08 -10.57
CA GLN A 40 -14.54 -10.43 -10.77
C GLN A 40 -15.53 -11.33 -11.51
N LEU A 41 -15.11 -11.97 -12.61
CA LEU A 41 -15.95 -12.88 -13.39
C LEU A 41 -16.44 -14.10 -12.59
N LYS A 42 -15.63 -14.59 -11.65
CA LYS A 42 -16.00 -15.70 -10.75
C LYS A 42 -16.84 -15.24 -9.55
N GLY A 43 -16.97 -13.93 -9.33
CA GLY A 43 -17.60 -13.39 -8.12
C GLY A 43 -16.72 -13.53 -6.86
N ASP A 44 -15.41 -13.75 -7.02
CA ASP A 44 -14.48 -13.85 -5.90
C ASP A 44 -14.33 -12.48 -5.22
N THR A 45 -14.47 -12.44 -3.90
CA THR A 45 -14.25 -11.21 -3.13
C THR A 45 -12.75 -11.00 -2.87
N LEU A 46 -12.14 -10.07 -3.59
CA LEU A 46 -10.74 -9.70 -3.34
C LEU A 46 -10.57 -8.93 -2.02
N PRO A 47 -9.47 -9.15 -1.30
CA PRO A 47 -9.14 -8.33 -0.15
C PRO A 47 -8.78 -6.90 -0.58
N LEU A 48 -9.17 -5.89 0.22
CA LEU A 48 -8.85 -4.48 -0.03
C LEU A 48 -7.36 -4.24 -0.36
N ARG A 49 -6.48 -4.98 0.31
CA ARG A 49 -5.04 -4.85 0.12
C ARG A 49 -4.57 -5.32 -1.26
N ALA A 50 -5.25 -6.29 -1.88
CA ALA A 50 -4.97 -6.66 -3.27
C ALA A 50 -5.30 -5.51 -4.21
N TYR A 51 -6.43 -4.82 -4.01
CA TYR A 51 -6.72 -3.60 -4.74
C TYR A 51 -5.70 -2.50 -4.50
N CYS A 52 -5.22 -2.33 -3.26
CA CYS A 52 -4.18 -1.34 -2.96
C CYS A 52 -2.89 -1.62 -3.76
N PHE A 53 -2.48 -2.88 -3.89
CA PHE A 53 -1.36 -3.26 -4.76
C PHE A 53 -1.67 -2.95 -6.22
N ALA A 54 -2.87 -3.28 -6.72
CA ALA A 54 -3.25 -2.99 -8.10
C ALA A 54 -3.25 -1.48 -8.42
N ILE A 55 -3.78 -0.65 -7.52
CA ILE A 55 -3.74 0.83 -7.62
C ILE A 55 -2.30 1.32 -7.63
N ALA A 56 -1.47 0.83 -6.70
CA ALA A 56 -0.07 1.23 -6.62
C ALA A 56 0.74 0.84 -7.87
N THR A 57 0.48 -0.34 -8.44
CA THR A 57 1.06 -0.75 -9.73
C THR A 57 0.63 0.20 -10.85
N ALA A 58 -0.66 0.50 -10.95
CA ALA A 58 -1.18 1.42 -11.98
C ALA A 58 -0.56 2.84 -11.86
N LEU A 59 -0.43 3.36 -10.63
CA LEU A 59 0.23 4.64 -10.36
C LEU A 59 1.71 4.65 -10.78
N LYS A 60 2.45 3.56 -10.51
CA LYS A 60 3.85 3.40 -10.97
C LYS A 60 3.96 3.41 -12.49
N GLN A 61 3.01 2.77 -13.17
CA GLN A 61 2.95 2.72 -14.63
C GLN A 61 2.38 3.99 -15.27
N ASN A 62 2.05 5.00 -14.46
CA ASN A 62 1.38 6.22 -14.90
C ASN A 62 0.03 5.98 -15.59
N ASP A 63 -0.61 4.83 -15.31
CA ASP A 63 -1.95 4.50 -15.80
C ASP A 63 -3.02 5.00 -14.81
N VAL A 64 -3.29 6.30 -14.89
CA VAL A 64 -4.23 6.99 -14.00
C VAL A 64 -5.67 6.50 -14.22
N VAL A 65 -6.02 6.13 -15.45
CA VAL A 65 -7.36 5.63 -15.80
C VAL A 65 -7.63 4.31 -15.07
N GLN A 66 -6.67 3.39 -15.12
CA GLN A 66 -6.78 2.11 -14.44
C GLN A 66 -6.77 2.26 -12.91
N ALA A 67 -5.92 3.15 -12.38
CA ALA A 67 -5.88 3.43 -10.94
C ALA A 67 -7.23 3.95 -10.43
N LYS A 68 -7.87 4.86 -11.18
CA LYS A 68 -9.19 5.40 -10.87
C LYS A 68 -10.27 4.31 -10.93
N PHE A 69 -10.25 3.47 -11.96
CA PHE A 69 -11.17 2.34 -12.07
C PHE A 69 -11.07 1.41 -10.86
N TYR A 70 -9.86 1.09 -10.39
CA TYR A 70 -9.68 0.27 -9.20
C TYR A 70 -10.20 0.94 -7.93
N CYS A 71 -10.02 2.26 -7.78
CA CYS A 71 -10.59 3.01 -6.67
C CYS A 71 -12.12 2.93 -6.63
N SER A 72 -12.82 2.95 -7.78
CA SER A 72 -14.29 2.87 -7.80
C SER A 72 -14.84 1.49 -7.45
N GLN A 73 -14.01 0.44 -7.52
CA GLN A 73 -14.41 -0.93 -7.14
C GLN A 73 -14.33 -1.16 -5.62
N ILE A 74 -13.74 -0.25 -4.86
CA ILE A 74 -13.59 -0.38 -3.41
C ILE A 74 -14.80 0.24 -2.70
N MET A 75 -15.57 -0.62 -2.02
CA MET A 75 -16.71 -0.16 -1.21
C MET A 75 -16.33 0.30 0.21
N ARG A 76 -15.20 -0.19 0.76
CA ARG A 76 -14.75 0.13 2.12
C ARG A 76 -13.60 1.13 2.09
N THR A 77 -13.89 2.38 2.44
CA THR A 77 -12.95 3.50 2.37
C THR A 77 -12.21 3.77 3.69
N GLU A 78 -12.60 3.11 4.78
CA GLU A 78 -12.00 3.25 6.11
C GLU A 78 -10.66 2.50 6.23
N ASN A 79 -9.65 2.92 5.46
CA ASN A 79 -8.32 2.34 5.53
C ASN A 79 -7.25 3.38 5.22
N LYS A 80 -6.25 3.51 6.11
CA LYS A 80 -5.16 4.48 5.95
C LYS A 80 -4.38 4.32 4.64
N LEU A 81 -4.05 3.09 4.24
CA LEU A 81 -3.32 2.84 3.00
C LEU A 81 -4.16 3.25 1.78
N TYR A 82 -5.45 2.88 1.78
CA TYR A 82 -6.35 3.28 0.71
C TYR A 82 -6.50 4.81 0.63
N ASN A 83 -6.67 5.51 1.76
CA ASN A 83 -6.79 6.96 1.77
C ASN A 83 -5.54 7.67 1.20
N ASN A 84 -4.35 7.16 1.52
CA ASN A 84 -3.12 7.67 0.93
C ASN A 84 -3.04 7.42 -0.58
N LEU A 85 -3.43 6.23 -1.05
CA LEU A 85 -3.47 5.91 -2.48
C LEU A 85 -4.55 6.72 -3.21
N LYS A 86 -5.71 6.94 -2.58
CA LYS A 86 -6.81 7.75 -3.14
C LYS A 86 -6.36 9.18 -3.38
N VAL A 87 -5.69 9.80 -2.40
CA VAL A 87 -5.13 11.16 -2.54
C VAL A 87 -4.16 11.22 -3.72
N LEU A 88 -3.27 10.23 -3.88
CA LEU A 88 -2.37 10.20 -5.04
C LEU A 88 -3.09 10.04 -6.37
N VAL A 89 -4.15 9.22 -6.43
CA VAL A 89 -4.97 9.07 -7.65
C VAL A 89 -5.64 10.40 -8.00
N GLN A 90 -6.28 11.06 -7.03
CA GLN A 90 -6.91 12.38 -7.22
C GLN A 90 -5.90 13.43 -7.68
N LEU A 91 -4.71 13.44 -7.06
CA LEU A 91 -3.61 14.33 -7.43
C LEU A 91 -3.19 14.12 -8.90
N ARG A 92 -3.07 12.86 -9.34
CA ARG A 92 -2.71 12.53 -10.73
C ARG A 92 -3.84 12.80 -11.72
N CYS A 93 -5.09 12.82 -11.27
CA CYS A 93 -6.23 13.28 -12.06
C CYS A 93 -6.33 14.81 -12.15
N GLY A 94 -5.54 15.56 -11.39
CA GLY A 94 -5.63 17.03 -11.31
C GLY A 94 -6.82 17.53 -10.47
N TRP A 95 -7.43 16.66 -9.66
CA TRP A 95 -8.58 16.98 -8.82
C TRP A 95 -8.13 17.58 -7.48
N LEU A 96 -7.48 18.75 -7.55
CA LEU A 96 -6.84 19.37 -6.39
C LEU A 96 -7.83 19.77 -5.29
N GLU A 97 -9.04 20.20 -5.65
CA GLU A 97 -10.10 20.50 -4.69
C GLU A 97 -10.54 19.24 -3.91
N GLU A 98 -10.74 18.11 -4.61
CA GLU A 98 -11.10 16.86 -3.93
C GLU A 98 -9.98 16.34 -3.01
N VAL A 99 -8.71 16.64 -3.33
CA VAL A 99 -7.58 16.35 -2.45
C VAL A 99 -7.69 17.16 -1.16
N ILE A 100 -7.97 18.45 -1.25
CA ILE A 100 -8.18 19.32 -0.08
C ILE A 100 -9.35 18.79 0.75
N ASP A 101 -10.50 18.51 0.13
CA ASP A 101 -11.68 17.99 0.83
C ASP A 101 -11.38 16.66 1.55
N THR A 102 -10.62 15.77 0.92
CA THR A 102 -10.23 14.49 1.51
C THR A 102 -9.30 14.67 2.71
N LEU A 103 -8.38 15.63 2.66
CA LEU A 103 -7.47 15.94 3.76
C LEU A 103 -8.17 16.70 4.89
N GLU A 104 -9.08 17.63 4.56
CA GLU A 104 -9.87 18.40 5.52
C GLU A 104 -10.84 17.50 6.29
N ALA A 105 -11.55 16.60 5.61
CA ALA A 105 -12.41 15.60 6.26
C ALA A 105 -11.63 14.74 7.27
N ALA A 106 -10.35 14.46 7.03
CA ALA A 106 -9.52 13.74 7.99
C ALA A 106 -9.12 14.57 9.22
N VAL A 107 -9.14 15.89 9.12
CA VAL A 107 -8.92 16.82 10.25
C VAL A 107 -10.20 17.02 11.06
N GLU A 108 -11.33 17.23 10.39
CA GLU A 108 -12.61 17.59 11.01
C GLU A 108 -13.26 16.46 11.81
N VAL A 109 -13.00 15.20 11.46
CA VAL A 109 -13.57 14.07 12.18
C VAL A 109 -12.92 13.96 13.55
N ASP A 110 -13.60 14.50 14.56
CA ASP A 110 -13.32 14.31 15.99
C ASP A 110 -13.51 12.82 16.31
N THR A 111 -12.41 12.09 16.13
CA THR A 111 -12.43 10.63 16.12
C THR A 111 -12.39 10.19 17.58
N PRO A 112 -13.38 9.44 18.08
CA PRO A 112 -13.33 8.92 19.44
C PRO A 112 -11.99 8.23 19.69
N PRO A 113 -11.45 8.28 20.92
CA PRO A 113 -10.09 7.81 21.22
C PRO A 113 -9.85 6.32 20.89
N PHE A 114 -10.92 5.54 20.68
CA PHE A 114 -10.89 4.12 20.35
C PHE A 114 -10.92 3.82 18.84
N VAL A 115 -11.17 4.82 17.99
CA VAL A 115 -11.23 4.66 16.53
C VAL A 115 -9.87 5.02 15.94
N LYS A 116 -9.39 4.19 15.01
CA LYS A 116 -8.14 4.48 14.29
C LYS A 116 -8.30 5.75 13.47
N LYS A 117 -7.50 6.76 13.79
CA LYS A 117 -7.45 8.02 13.04
C LYS A 117 -6.92 7.76 11.63
N THR A 118 -7.42 8.51 10.65
CA THR A 118 -6.82 8.54 9.32
C THR A 118 -5.44 9.17 9.40
N GLU A 119 -4.43 8.42 8.96
CA GLU A 119 -3.03 8.83 8.91
C GLU A 119 -2.60 9.03 7.46
N PHE A 120 -1.81 10.06 7.19
CA PHE A 120 -1.19 10.30 5.88
C PHE A 120 0.33 10.17 5.95
N SER A 121 0.90 9.56 4.92
CA SER A 121 2.34 9.46 4.74
C SER A 121 2.91 10.83 4.39
N GLU A 122 4.03 11.20 5.00
CA GLU A 122 4.77 12.41 4.64
C GLU A 122 5.13 12.43 3.15
N GLN A 123 5.43 11.26 2.56
CA GLN A 123 5.70 11.13 1.13
C GLN A 123 4.52 11.59 0.26
N VAL A 124 3.29 11.28 0.67
CA VAL A 124 2.08 11.67 -0.07
C VAL A 124 1.81 13.16 0.11
N LEU A 125 1.96 13.68 1.33
CA LEU A 125 1.79 15.11 1.60
C LEU A 125 2.84 15.97 0.88
N ALA A 126 4.08 15.49 0.75
CA ALA A 126 5.12 16.14 -0.04
C ALA A 126 4.75 16.23 -1.52
N ALA A 127 4.22 15.15 -2.10
CA ALA A 127 3.75 15.15 -3.49
C ALA A 127 2.56 16.12 -3.69
N VAL A 128 1.64 16.20 -2.73
CA VAL A 128 0.54 17.17 -2.75
C VAL A 128 1.06 18.59 -2.70
N ARG A 129 2.04 18.88 -1.82
CA ARG A 129 2.67 20.20 -1.70
C ARG A 129 3.27 20.65 -3.03
N GLU A 130 4.10 19.81 -3.64
CA GLU A 130 4.75 20.10 -4.93
C GLU A 130 3.74 20.47 -6.01
N LYS A 131 2.63 19.73 -6.08
CA LYS A 131 1.57 19.97 -7.06
C LYS A 131 0.70 21.19 -6.76
N MET A 132 0.59 21.58 -5.49
CA MET A 132 -0.21 22.74 -5.07
C MET A 132 0.57 24.06 -5.13
N GLU A 133 1.90 24.03 -5.27
CA GLU A 133 2.69 25.25 -5.50
C GLU A 133 2.28 26.01 -6.76
N GLU A 134 1.72 25.30 -7.75
CA GLU A 134 1.16 25.89 -8.97
C GLU A 134 -0.06 26.79 -8.69
N ASN A 135 -0.74 26.64 -7.53
CA ASN A 135 -1.96 27.35 -7.17
C ASN A 135 -1.85 28.00 -5.77
N PRO A 136 -1.65 29.33 -5.66
CA PRO A 136 -1.37 29.99 -4.38
C PRO A 136 -2.51 29.84 -3.35
N ASP A 137 -3.77 29.90 -3.79
CA ASP A 137 -4.93 29.75 -2.88
C ASP A 137 -5.02 28.35 -2.27
N LEU A 138 -4.78 27.32 -3.07
CA LEU A 138 -4.78 25.92 -2.61
C LEU A 138 -3.56 25.62 -1.74
N SER A 139 -2.41 26.22 -2.05
CA SER A 139 -1.19 26.11 -1.24
C SER A 139 -1.39 26.64 0.19
N VAL A 140 -2.04 27.80 0.35
CA VAL A 140 -2.37 28.36 1.68
C VAL A 140 -3.33 27.43 2.43
N LYS A 141 -4.39 26.94 1.77
CA LYS A 141 -5.34 25.99 2.37
C LYS A 141 -4.62 24.71 2.83
N PHE A 142 -3.79 24.14 1.98
CA PHE A 142 -3.01 22.95 2.30
C PHE A 142 -2.05 23.17 3.47
N GLY A 143 -1.37 24.31 3.55
CA GLY A 143 -0.51 24.65 4.68
C GLY A 143 -1.26 24.65 6.02
N ASN A 144 -2.46 25.24 6.04
CA ASN A 144 -3.34 25.22 7.22
C ASN A 144 -3.78 23.79 7.58
N ILE A 145 -4.11 22.95 6.59
CA ILE A 145 -4.49 21.56 6.84
C ILE A 145 -3.30 20.74 7.33
N TYR A 146 -2.12 20.91 6.72
CA TYR A 146 -0.89 20.21 7.09
C TYR A 146 -0.51 20.48 8.54
N THR A 147 -0.56 21.75 8.98
CA THR A 147 -0.29 22.11 10.40
C THR A 147 -1.29 21.47 11.36
N LYS A 148 -2.58 21.40 11.01
CA LYS A 148 -3.60 20.70 11.81
C LYS A 148 -3.38 19.18 11.84
N LEU A 149 -3.01 18.57 10.71
CA LEU A 149 -2.67 17.14 10.63
C LEU A 149 -1.42 16.82 11.47
N GLN A 150 -0.41 17.70 11.44
CA GLN A 150 0.80 17.56 12.24
C GLN A 150 0.51 17.69 13.74
N ALA A 151 -0.23 18.73 14.14
CA ALA A 151 -0.61 18.95 15.54
C ALA A 151 -1.47 17.81 16.12
N SER A 152 -2.29 17.18 15.29
CA SER A 152 -3.12 16.03 15.69
C SER A 152 -2.39 14.68 15.63
N GLY A 153 -1.11 14.66 15.23
CA GLY A 153 -0.30 13.44 15.12
C GLY A 153 -0.77 12.48 14.03
N ARG A 154 -1.40 13.00 12.96
CA ARG A 154 -1.96 12.20 11.84
C ARG A 154 -0.97 12.02 10.68
N ILE A 155 0.28 12.44 10.86
CA ILE A 155 1.34 12.27 9.86
C ILE A 155 2.24 11.10 10.27
N THR A 156 2.52 10.21 9.33
CA THR A 156 3.40 9.07 9.54
C THR A 156 4.61 9.11 8.59
N MET A 157 5.75 8.67 9.12
CA MET A 157 7.00 8.52 8.35
C MET A 157 7.08 7.22 7.55
N CYS A 158 6.10 6.32 7.71
CA CYS A 158 6.03 5.12 6.89
C CYS A 158 5.82 5.50 5.42
N THR A 159 6.61 4.93 4.52
CA THR A 159 6.41 5.11 3.08
C THR A 159 5.16 4.35 2.61
N LEU A 160 4.67 4.68 1.43
CA LEU A 160 3.57 3.91 0.81
C LEU A 160 3.95 2.44 0.59
N GLU A 161 5.20 2.15 0.24
CA GLU A 161 5.68 0.79 0.09
C GLU A 161 5.67 0.06 1.43
N ASP A 162 6.14 0.71 2.51
CA ASP A 162 6.09 0.12 3.86
C ASP A 162 4.65 -0.19 4.27
N MET A 163 3.70 0.71 4.00
CA MET A 163 2.28 0.47 4.29
C MET A 163 1.71 -0.67 3.46
N LEU A 164 2.11 -0.79 2.18
CA LEU A 164 1.71 -1.89 1.28
C LEU A 164 2.18 -3.25 1.79
N PHE A 165 3.34 -3.34 2.42
CA PHE A 165 3.92 -4.60 2.94
C PHE A 165 3.76 -4.81 4.45
N GLN A 166 3.30 -3.82 5.21
CA GLN A 166 3.08 -3.92 6.66
C GLN A 166 2.12 -5.06 7.04
N ILE A 167 2.62 -6.14 7.61
CA ILE A 167 1.76 -7.22 8.13
C ILE A 167 0.93 -6.64 9.28
N PRO A 168 -0.41 -6.82 9.31
CA PRO A 168 -1.21 -6.39 10.45
C PRO A 168 -0.66 -7.08 11.69
N SER A 169 -0.11 -6.32 12.64
CA SER A 169 0.45 -6.91 13.84
C SER A 169 -0.68 -7.63 14.59
N THR A 170 -0.69 -8.95 14.54
CA THR A 170 -1.41 -9.72 15.56
C THR A 170 -0.80 -9.30 16.89
N LYS A 171 -1.65 -8.83 17.80
CA LYS A 171 -1.28 -8.19 19.06
C LYS A 171 -0.06 -8.87 19.71
N LYS A 172 1.04 -8.12 19.90
CA LYS A 172 2.12 -8.35 20.90
C LYS A 172 3.03 -9.60 20.81
N ALA A 173 3.17 -10.31 19.68
CA ALA A 173 4.01 -11.53 19.67
C ALA A 173 5.36 -11.51 18.90
N THR A 174 5.67 -10.54 18.03
CA THR A 174 6.79 -10.72 17.07
C THR A 174 8.06 -9.89 17.30
N ALA A 175 8.11 -8.99 18.28
CA ALA A 175 9.35 -8.25 18.58
C ALA A 175 10.41 -9.08 19.35
N LYS A 176 10.02 -10.18 20.01
CA LYS A 176 10.95 -11.03 20.78
C LYS A 176 11.62 -12.14 19.97
N LEU A 177 11.07 -12.53 18.82
CA LEU A 177 11.54 -13.73 18.09
C LEU A 177 12.66 -13.42 17.08
N LEU A 178 12.80 -12.17 16.65
CA LEU A 178 13.86 -11.74 15.72
C LEU A 178 15.21 -11.44 16.39
N ASN A 179 15.22 -11.08 17.68
CA ASN A 179 16.45 -10.81 18.42
C ASN A 179 17.20 -12.07 18.89
N GLN A 180 16.60 -13.27 18.77
CA GLN A 180 17.27 -14.52 19.17
C GLN A 180 18.05 -15.21 18.05
N LYS A 181 17.96 -14.75 16.79
CA LYS A 181 18.64 -15.41 15.65
C LYS A 181 19.94 -14.75 15.20
N GLN A 182 20.42 -13.69 15.84
CA GLN A 182 21.66 -13.01 15.46
C GLN A 182 22.93 -13.41 16.24
N LEU A 183 22.89 -14.47 17.06
CA LEU A 183 24.08 -14.99 17.76
C LEU A 183 24.51 -16.41 17.32
N GLY A 184 24.15 -16.84 16.11
CA GLY A 184 24.39 -18.22 15.64
C GLY A 184 25.06 -18.38 14.28
N TYR A 185 25.62 -17.32 13.68
CA TYR A 185 26.43 -17.43 12.46
C TYR A 185 27.88 -17.05 12.77
N GLN A 186 28.54 -17.88 13.59
CA GLN A 186 29.97 -18.05 13.48
C GLN A 186 30.25 -19.22 12.54
N VAL A 187 31.04 -18.88 11.54
CA VAL A 187 31.64 -19.74 10.52
C VAL A 187 32.19 -21.03 11.12
N SER A 188 31.70 -22.18 10.64
CA SER A 188 32.52 -23.39 10.60
C SER A 188 32.03 -24.33 9.50
N ASN A 189 32.56 -24.15 8.30
CA ASN A 189 32.76 -25.28 7.41
C ASN A 189 34.11 -25.10 6.72
N PRO A 190 35.03 -26.05 6.92
CA PRO A 190 35.85 -26.49 5.81
C PRO A 190 35.58 -27.96 5.57
N PHE A 191 35.10 -28.24 4.35
CA PHE A 191 35.07 -29.54 3.73
C PHE A 191 36.37 -30.30 4.01
N ARG A 192 36.28 -31.47 4.65
CA ARG A 192 37.33 -32.49 4.55
C ARG A 192 36.87 -33.57 3.58
N SER A 193 37.43 -33.49 2.40
CA SER A 193 37.53 -34.54 1.39
C SER A 193 38.28 -35.75 1.96
N ASN A 194 37.64 -36.91 1.98
CA ASN A 194 38.32 -38.20 2.10
C ASN A 194 38.12 -38.98 0.80
N LEU A 195 39.04 -38.77 -0.13
CA LEU A 195 39.39 -39.73 -1.16
C LEU A 195 40.90 -39.94 -1.02
N LEU A 196 41.32 -41.14 -0.63
CA LEU A 196 42.54 -41.79 -1.10
C LEU A 196 42.55 -43.25 -0.63
N LEU A 197 42.79 -44.13 -1.61
CA LEU A 197 43.06 -45.56 -1.47
C LEU A 197 44.29 -45.83 -0.59
N GLY A 198 44.28 -46.99 0.06
CA GLY A 198 45.43 -47.69 0.65
C GLY A 198 45.00 -49.08 1.05
#